data_AF-J3JJS5-F1
#
_entry.id   AF-J3JJS5-F1
#
_cell.length_a   1.000
_cell.length_b   1.000
_cell.length_c   1.000
_cell.angle_alpha   90.00
_cell.angle_beta   90.00
_cell.angle_gamma   90.00
#
_symmetry.space_group_name_H-M   'P 1'
#
loop_
_entity.id
_entity.type
_entity.pdbx_description
1 polymer ?
#
loop_
_entity_poly.entity_id
_entity_poly.type
_entity_poly.pdbx_seq_one_letter_code
_entity_poly.pdbx_strand_id
1 'polypeptide(L)' 'MTHDIHTMNTLVTEPATTGTSAEEAANRELFAARAELASLGAAASPSRLERALERLEAAQRASQQSLSQAA' A
#
# COMPACT_ATOMS: atom_id res chain seq x y z
N MET A 1 46.02 -0.07 14.49
CA MET A 1 44.91 0.23 15.41
C MET A 1 43.63 0.10 14.61
N THR A 2 43.06 -1.10 14.56
CA THR A 2 41.83 -1.41 13.83
C THR A 2 40.64 -0.86 14.59
N HIS A 3 39.80 -0.07 13.93
CA HIS A 3 38.38 0.01 14.25
C HIS A 3 37.62 -0.07 12.92
N ASP A 4 37.22 -1.29 12.60
CA ASP A 4 36.01 -1.59 11.84
C ASP A 4 34.78 -1.02 12.56
N ILE A 5 33.60 -1.24 11.97
CA ILE A 5 32.28 -1.28 12.62
C ILE A 5 31.53 0.07 12.59
N HIS A 6 30.39 0.29 11.92
CA HIS A 6 29.49 -0.55 11.15
C HIS A 6 28.74 0.34 10.15
N THR A 7 28.70 -0.12 8.90
CA THR A 7 27.51 -0.09 8.03
C THR A 7 26.23 -0.13 8.86
N MET A 8 25.60 1.03 9.11
CA MET A 8 24.16 1.11 9.36
C MET A 8 23.52 0.89 8.00
N ASN A 9 23.50 -0.38 7.59
CA ASN A 9 22.30 -1.17 7.66
C ASN A 9 21.19 -0.35 7.04
N THR A 10 21.26 -0.29 5.70
CA THR A 10 20.06 -0.37 4.87
C THR A 10 19.05 -1.15 5.68
N LEU A 11 17.99 -0.48 6.14
CA LEU A 11 16.81 -1.19 6.58
C LEU A 11 16.33 -1.88 5.31
N VAL A 12 16.95 -3.03 5.06
CA VAL A 12 16.43 -4.14 4.32
C VAL A 12 15.05 -4.25 4.92
N THR A 13 14.07 -3.77 4.17
CA THR A 13 12.74 -4.33 4.18
C THR A 13 12.97 -5.82 4.05
N GLU A 14 13.14 -6.50 5.19
CA GLU A 14 13.09 -7.94 5.26
C GLU A 14 11.68 -8.26 4.80
N PRO A 15 11.48 -8.93 3.66
CA PRO A 15 10.16 -9.45 3.32
C PRO A 15 10.00 -10.72 4.15
N ALA A 16 10.02 -10.59 5.47
CA ALA A 16 9.65 -11.65 6.37
C ALA A 16 8.13 -11.80 6.24
N THR A 17 7.71 -12.85 5.53
CA THR A 17 6.32 -13.24 5.25
C THR A 17 5.72 -12.56 4.01
N THR A 18 6.24 -12.86 2.82
CA THR A 18 5.75 -12.33 1.54
C THR A 18 4.27 -12.62 1.24
N GLY A 19 3.70 -13.69 1.80
CA GLY A 19 2.28 -14.02 1.63
C GLY A 19 1.34 -13.11 2.44
N THR A 20 1.64 -12.86 3.72
CA THR A 20 0.80 -12.03 4.58
C THR A 20 1.16 -10.55 4.51
N SER A 21 2.42 -10.20 4.29
CA SER A 21 2.87 -8.80 4.21
C SER A 21 2.38 -8.10 2.93
N ALA A 22 2.32 -8.81 1.80
CA ALA A 22 1.76 -8.26 0.56
C ALA A 22 0.23 -8.13 0.61
N GLU A 23 -0.46 -9.05 1.27
CA GLU A 23 -1.89 -8.95 1.55
C GLU A 23 -2.19 -7.77 2.50
N GLU A 24 -1.44 -7.66 3.60
CA GLU A 24 -1.58 -6.60 4.59
C GLU A 24 -1.29 -5.22 4.00
N ALA A 25 -0.24 -5.10 3.18
CA ALA A 25 0.08 -3.86 2.46
C ALA A 25 -1.03 -3.49 1.48
N ALA A 26 -1.58 -4.45 0.73
CA ALA A 26 -2.69 -4.20 -0.18
C ALA A 26 -3.98 -3.81 0.56
N ASN A 27 -4.26 -4.42 1.73
CA ASN A 27 -5.39 -4.07 2.57
C ASN A 27 -5.24 -2.66 3.16
N ARG A 28 -4.03 -2.29 3.62
CA ARG A 28 -3.73 -0.92 4.07
C ARG A 28 -3.94 0.11 2.96
N GLU A 29 -3.47 -0.17 1.75
CA GLU A 29 -3.66 0.74 0.60
C GLU A 29 -5.14 0.89 0.24
N LEU A 30 -5.90 -0.21 0.29
CA LEU A 30 -7.34 -0.21 0.05
C LEU A 30 -8.11 0.55 1.14
N PHE A 31 -7.70 0.45 2.41
CA PHE A 31 -8.24 1.25 3.49
C PHE A 31 -7.94 2.75 3.29
N ALA A 32 -6.71 3.08 2.90
CA ALA A 32 -6.31 4.47 2.62
C ALA A 32 -7.11 5.07 1.45
N ALA A 33 -7.26 4.34 0.35
CA ALA A 33 -8.04 4.77 -0.80
C ALA A 33 -9.52 5.00 -0.44
N ARG A 34 -10.10 4.14 0.40
CA ARG A 34 -11.48 4.33 0.91
C ARG A 34 -11.60 5.55 1.81
N ALA A 35 -10.62 5.78 2.68
CA ALA A 35 -10.60 6.97 3.55
C ALA A 35 -10.45 8.26 2.73
N GLU A 36 -9.61 8.25 1.68
CA GLU A 36 -9.49 9.37 0.74
C GLU A 36 -10.82 9.64 0.03
N LEU A 37 -11.51 8.60 -0.45
CA LEU A 37 -12.83 8.73 -1.07
C LEU A 37 -13.88 9.26 -0.10
N ALA A 38 -13.91 8.77 1.14
CA ALA A 38 -14.82 9.25 2.18
C ALA A 38 -14.50 10.69 2.63
N SER A 39 -13.25 11.11 2.52
CA SER A 39 -12.82 12.49 2.78
C SER A 39 -13.17 13.45 1.64
N LEU A 40 -13.54 12.95 0.46
CA LEU A 40 -14.03 13.80 -0.63
C LEU A 40 -15.44 14.29 -0.30
N GLY A 41 -15.52 15.52 0.19
CA GLY A 41 -16.78 16.22 0.37
C GLY A 41 -17.47 16.53 -0.96
N ALA A 42 -18.76 16.88 -0.91
CA ALA A 42 -19.59 17.21 -2.08
C ALA A 42 -19.06 18.38 -2.93
N ALA A 43 -18.10 19.16 -2.41
CA ALA A 43 -17.44 20.26 -3.11
C ALA A 43 -16.15 19.84 -3.84
N ALA A 44 -15.77 18.56 -3.81
CA ALA A 44 -14.62 18.08 -4.56
C ALA A 44 -14.82 18.28 -6.07
N SER A 45 -13.77 18.67 -6.79
CA SER A 45 -13.84 18.77 -8.24
C SER A 45 -14.10 17.39 -8.86
N PRO A 46 -14.86 17.31 -9.98
CA PRO A 46 -15.15 16.05 -10.65
C PRO A 46 -13.90 15.21 -10.93
N SER A 47 -12.83 15.83 -11.43
CA SER A 47 -11.56 15.15 -11.72
C SER A 47 -10.85 14.60 -10.47
N ARG A 48 -11.09 15.18 -9.28
CA ARG A 48 -10.57 14.62 -8.03
C ARG A 48 -11.34 13.37 -7.61
N LEU A 49 -12.65 13.38 -7.80
CA LEU A 49 -13.48 12.19 -7.56
C LEU A 49 -13.06 11.05 -8.49
N GLU A 50 -12.90 11.32 -9.79
CA GLU A 50 -12.45 10.34 -10.78
C GLU A 50 -11.11 9.71 -10.38
N ARG A 51 -10.12 10.55 -10.01
CA ARG A 51 -8.82 10.05 -9.53
C ARG A 51 -8.91 9.16 -8.30
N ALA A 52 -9.78 9.50 -7.36
CA ALA A 52 -9.95 8.71 -6.14
C ALA A 52 -10.61 7.35 -6.42
N LEU A 53 -11.55 7.31 -7.38
CA LEU A 53 -12.14 6.05 -7.87
C LEU A 53 -11.10 5.18 -8.58
N GLU A 54 -10.29 5.76 -9.48
CA GLU A 54 -9.20 5.05 -10.15
C GLU A 54 -8.20 4.45 -9.13
N ARG A 55 -7.87 5.22 -8.08
CA ARG A 55 -6.98 4.75 -7.00
C ARG A 55 -7.62 3.63 -6.18
N LEU A 56 -8.92 3.74 -5.87
CA LEU A 56 -9.66 2.71 -5.18
C LEU A 56 -9.74 1.41 -6.00
N GLU A 57 -9.94 1.50 -7.31
CA GLU A 57 -9.90 0.34 -8.21
C GLU A 57 -8.50 -0.29 -8.29
N ALA A 58 -7.45 0.52 -8.37
CA ALA A 58 -6.07 0.04 -8.33
C ALA A 58 -5.77 -0.73 -7.03
N ALA A 59 -6.17 -0.18 -5.88
CA ALA A 59 -5.99 -0.82 -4.58
C ALA A 59 -6.81 -2.12 -4.45
N GLN A 60 -8.03 -2.16 -4.99
CA GLN A 60 -8.84 -3.38 -5.04
C GLN A 60 -8.20 -4.48 -5.91
N ARG A 61 -7.64 -4.14 -7.06
CA ARG A 61 -6.93 -5.10 -7.91
C ARG A 61 -5.69 -5.65 -7.21
N ALA A 62 -4.90 -4.79 -6.57
CA ALA A 62 -3.75 -5.20 -5.77
C ALA A 62 -4.16 -6.17 -4.65
N SER A 63 -5.25 -5.88 -3.94
CA SER A 63 -5.78 -6.77 -2.90
C SER A 63 -6.22 -8.14 -3.43
N GLN A 64 -6.90 -8.19 -4.58
CA GLN A 64 -7.31 -9.44 -5.22
C GLN A 64 -6.12 -10.26 -5.75
N GLN A 65 -5.10 -9.60 -6.28
CA GLN A 65 -3.87 -10.26 -6.72
C GLN A 65 -3.11 -10.87 -5.55
N SER A 66 -2.99 -10.16 -4.42
CA SER A 66 -2.39 -10.70 -3.20
C SER A 66 -3.16 -11.93 -2.68
N LEU A 67 -4.50 -11.90 -2.73
CA LEU A 67 -5.35 -13.01 -2.30
C LEU A 67 -5.21 -14.23 -3.22
N SER A 68 -5.14 -14.03 -4.54
CA SER A 68 -4.89 -15.09 -5.52
C SER A 68 -3.49 -15.68 -5.41
N GLN A 69 -2.50 -14.91 -4.96
CA GLN A 69 -1.12 -15.36 -4.74
C GLN A 69 -0.99 -16.22 -3.46
N ALA A 70 -1.92 -16.06 -2.51
CA ALA A 70 -1.92 -16.75 -1.22
C ALA A 70 -2.77 -18.05 -1.20
N ALA A 71 -3.54 -18.34 -2.26
CA ALA A 71 -4.36 -19.54 -2.41
C ALA A 71 -3.63 -20.66 -3.18
#